data_AF-A0A0P0NKQ6-F1
#
_entry.id   AF-A0A0P0NKQ6-F1
#
_cell.length_a   1.000
_cell.length_b   1.000
_cell.length_c   1.000
_cell.angle_alpha   90.00
_cell.angle_beta   90.00
_cell.angle_gamma   90.00
#
_symmetry.space_group_name_H-M   'P 1'
#
loop_
_entity.id
_entity.type
_entity.pdbx_description
1 polymer ?
#
loop_
_entity_poly.entity_id
_entity_poly.type
_entity_poly.pdbx_seq_one_letter_code
_entity_poly.pdbx_strand_id
1 'polypeptide(L)'
;MLTNNRLIALWYLYSLTNYYVSAVLKVLEGEALEASDQLSFNAPAINSEGDWQKLVDKALMEAECFALQIERLKEEQLFEDFTDPKYGNYFRNVHGIIKHTHYHLGQIALIKKILNVKE
;
A
#
# COMPACT_ATOMS: atom_id res chain seq x y z
N MET A 1 -15.68 -18.14 -10.23
CA MET A 1 -16.37 -16.91 -9.78
C MET A 1 -15.92 -16.67 -8.35
N LEU A 2 -15.02 -15.71 -8.11
CA LEU A 2 -14.58 -15.37 -6.75
C LEU A 2 -15.83 -14.93 -5.95
N THR A 3 -16.06 -15.52 -4.79
CA THR A 3 -17.19 -15.15 -3.94
C THR A 3 -17.17 -13.65 -3.65
N ASN A 4 -18.32 -12.96 -3.63
CA ASN A 4 -18.47 -11.51 -3.33
C ASN A 4 -17.64 -11.05 -2.12
N ASN A 5 -17.46 -11.92 -1.14
CA ASN A 5 -16.76 -11.62 0.12
C ASN A 5 -15.23 -11.54 -0.02
N ARG A 6 -14.64 -12.26 -0.99
CA ARG A 6 -13.22 -12.13 -1.34
C ARG A 6 -13.00 -10.79 -2.06
N LEU A 7 -13.86 -10.44 -3.01
CA LEU A 7 -13.71 -9.21 -3.79
C LEU A 7 -13.69 -7.93 -2.92
N ILE A 8 -14.51 -7.86 -1.86
CA ILE A 8 -14.57 -6.68 -0.98
C ILE A 8 -13.31 -6.54 -0.10
N ALA A 9 -12.85 -7.62 0.53
CA ALA A 9 -11.66 -7.59 1.38
C ALA A 9 -10.37 -7.30 0.59
N LEU A 10 -10.33 -7.80 -0.66
CA LEU A 10 -9.18 -7.67 -1.56
C LEU A 10 -9.11 -6.30 -2.23
N TRP A 11 -10.28 -5.71 -2.54
CA TRP A 11 -10.38 -4.32 -2.98
C TRP A 11 -9.90 -3.37 -1.88
N TYR A 12 -10.25 -3.59 -0.61
CA TYR A 12 -9.74 -2.79 0.51
C TYR A 12 -8.22 -2.90 0.70
N LEU A 13 -7.67 -4.11 0.59
CA LEU A 13 -6.23 -4.39 0.63
C LEU A 13 -5.47 -3.59 -0.42
N TYR A 14 -5.87 -3.74 -1.67
CA TYR A 14 -5.13 -3.16 -2.78
C TYR A 14 -5.26 -1.62 -2.81
N SER A 15 -6.48 -1.12 -2.65
CA SER A 15 -6.81 0.30 -2.77
C SER A 15 -6.11 1.14 -1.70
N LEU A 16 -6.09 0.66 -0.45
CA LEU A 16 -5.68 1.52 0.67
C LEU A 16 -4.24 1.29 1.12
N THR A 17 -3.70 0.06 1.09
CA THR A 17 -2.31 -0.13 1.54
C THR A 17 -1.30 0.07 0.41
N ASN A 18 -1.55 -0.49 -0.77
CA ASN A 18 -0.55 -0.52 -1.83
C ASN A 18 -0.47 0.80 -2.62
N TYR A 19 -1.58 1.53 -2.74
CA TYR A 19 -1.61 2.82 -3.47
C TYR A 19 -0.56 3.82 -2.96
N TYR A 20 -0.51 4.03 -1.64
CA TYR A 20 0.46 4.95 -1.04
C TYR A 20 1.90 4.40 -1.10
N VAL A 21 2.08 3.09 -1.02
CA VAL A 21 3.40 2.45 -1.24
C VAL A 21 3.88 2.72 -2.66
N SER A 22 3.06 2.47 -3.69
CA SER A 22 3.44 2.74 -5.09
C SER A 22 3.76 4.23 -5.31
N ALA A 23 2.95 5.14 -4.75
CA ALA A 23 3.14 6.57 -4.94
C ALA A 23 4.42 7.10 -4.26
N VAL A 24 4.69 6.66 -3.03
CA VAL A 24 5.90 7.09 -2.31
C VAL A 24 7.15 6.37 -2.82
N LEU A 25 7.05 5.12 -3.29
CA LEU A 25 8.15 4.42 -3.96
C LEU A 25 8.70 5.24 -5.14
N LYS A 26 7.81 5.77 -6.00
CA LYS A 26 8.19 6.65 -7.11
C LYS A 26 8.97 7.89 -6.65
N VAL A 27 8.55 8.50 -5.53
CA VAL A 27 9.28 9.63 -4.93
C VAL A 27 10.67 9.21 -4.47
N LEU A 28 10.79 8.05 -3.82
CA LEU A 28 12.08 7.49 -3.41
C LEU A 28 12.98 7.14 -4.61
N GLU A 29 12.39 6.87 -5.78
CA GLU A 29 13.09 6.66 -7.05
C GLU A 29 13.41 7.96 -7.81
N GLY A 30 13.05 9.13 -7.25
CA GLY A 30 13.38 10.45 -7.78
C GLY A 30 12.29 11.09 -8.64
N GLU A 31 11.09 10.50 -8.73
CA GLU A 31 9.93 11.11 -9.39
C GLU A 31 9.22 12.13 -8.47
N ALA A 32 8.32 12.93 -9.06
CA ALA A 32 7.45 13.82 -8.29
C ALA A 32 6.35 13.04 -7.56
N LEU A 33 5.87 13.56 -6.42
CA LEU A 33 4.72 12.98 -5.72
C LEU A 33 3.44 13.25 -6.51
N GLU A 34 2.94 12.22 -7.18
CA GLU A 34 1.66 12.22 -7.88
C GLU A 34 0.68 11.27 -7.18
N ALA A 35 -0.06 11.78 -6.19
CA ALA A 35 -1.06 11.03 -5.46
C ALA A 35 -2.30 11.88 -5.15
N SER A 36 -3.46 11.23 -5.07
CA SER A 36 -4.74 11.84 -4.70
C SER A 36 -5.58 10.84 -3.91
N ASP A 37 -6.08 11.25 -2.76
CA ASP A 37 -6.98 10.43 -1.93
C ASP A 37 -8.26 10.04 -2.67
N GLN A 38 -8.68 10.80 -3.68
CA GLN A 38 -9.82 10.43 -4.51
C GLN A 38 -9.52 9.21 -5.40
N LEU A 39 -8.26 9.05 -5.79
CA LEU A 39 -7.81 7.94 -6.63
C LEU A 39 -7.37 6.72 -5.81
N SER A 40 -7.20 6.85 -4.49
CA SER A 40 -6.81 5.72 -3.64
C SER A 40 -7.88 4.62 -3.62
N PHE A 41 -9.14 4.94 -3.94
CA PHE A 41 -10.22 3.96 -4.09
C PHE A 41 -10.37 3.40 -5.51
N ASN A 42 -9.54 3.85 -6.46
CA ASN A 42 -9.63 3.41 -7.85
C ASN A 42 -8.78 2.15 -8.10
N ALA A 43 -9.26 1.01 -7.60
CA ALA A 43 -8.61 -0.27 -7.84
C ALA A 43 -9.09 -0.96 -9.14
N PRO A 44 -8.20 -1.70 -9.82
CA PRO A 44 -8.55 -2.46 -11.01
C PRO A 44 -9.55 -3.57 -10.68
N ALA A 45 -10.42 -3.88 -11.65
CA ALA A 45 -11.37 -4.98 -11.53
C ALA A 45 -10.63 -6.34 -11.50
N ILE A 46 -11.03 -7.20 -10.57
CA ILE A 46 -10.51 -8.57 -10.43
C ILE A 46 -11.55 -9.53 -11.00
N ASN A 47 -11.33 -10.01 -12.23
CA ASN A 47 -12.29 -10.88 -12.92
C ASN A 47 -11.89 -12.35 -12.88
N SER A 48 -10.65 -12.63 -12.47
CA SER A 48 -10.07 -13.97 -12.43
C SER A 48 -9.09 -14.16 -11.27
N GLU A 49 -8.77 -15.42 -10.97
CA GLU A 49 -7.70 -15.76 -10.02
C GLU A 49 -6.33 -15.23 -10.49
N GLY A 50 -6.10 -15.20 -11.81
CA GLY A 50 -4.87 -14.64 -12.37
C GLY A 50 -4.77 -13.12 -12.14
N ASP A 51 -5.88 -12.39 -12.20
CA ASP A 51 -5.89 -10.95 -11.87
C ASP A 51 -5.60 -10.74 -10.39
N TRP A 52 -6.15 -11.61 -9.54
CA TRP A 52 -5.86 -11.60 -8.11
C TRP A 52 -4.36 -11.82 -7.83
N GLN A 53 -3.77 -12.87 -8.40
CA GLN A 53 -2.36 -13.18 -8.18
C GLN A 53 -1.45 -12.05 -8.64
N LYS A 54 -1.75 -11.40 -9.79
CA LYS A 54 -0.99 -10.23 -10.26
C LYS A 54 -1.00 -9.07 -9.26
N LEU A 55 -2.13 -8.82 -8.59
CA LEU A 55 -2.21 -7.75 -7.58
C LEU A 55 -1.38 -8.08 -6.35
N VAL A 56 -1.39 -9.35 -5.91
CA VAL A 56 -0.57 -9.82 -4.80
C VAL A 56 0.92 -9.69 -5.15
N ASP A 57 1.32 -10.21 -6.31
CA ASP A 57 2.71 -10.18 -6.77
C ASP A 57 3.21 -8.73 -6.88
N LYS A 58 2.40 -7.84 -7.46
CA LYS A 58 2.71 -6.41 -7.54
C LYS A 58 2.91 -5.80 -6.16
N ALA A 59 1.99 -6.04 -5.22
CA ALA A 59 2.07 -5.45 -3.88
C ALA A 59 3.29 -5.94 -3.10
N LEU A 60 3.62 -7.24 -3.21
CA LEU A 60 4.81 -7.81 -2.57
C LEU A 60 6.11 -7.27 -3.19
N MET A 61 6.17 -7.20 -4.53
CA MET A 61 7.31 -6.62 -5.25
C MET A 61 7.51 -5.15 -4.87
N GLU A 62 6.45 -4.34 -4.85
CA GLU A 62 6.55 -2.92 -4.48
C GLU A 62 6.92 -2.74 -3.01
N ALA A 63 6.44 -3.60 -2.10
CA ALA A 63 6.86 -3.58 -0.70
C ALA A 63 8.36 -3.90 -0.54
N GLU A 64 8.88 -4.85 -1.30
CA GLU A 64 10.31 -5.18 -1.32
C GLU A 64 11.15 -4.02 -1.86
N CYS A 65 10.78 -3.45 -3.00
CA CYS A 65 11.44 -2.26 -3.55
C CYS A 65 11.40 -1.07 -2.58
N PHE A 66 10.24 -0.85 -1.93
CA PHE A 66 10.06 0.22 -0.95
C PHE A 66 10.99 0.06 0.25
N ALA A 67 11.09 -1.15 0.80
CA ALA A 67 12.01 -1.46 1.90
C ALA A 67 13.48 -1.21 1.49
N LEU A 68 13.88 -1.64 0.30
CA LEU A 68 15.23 -1.41 -0.23
C LEU A 68 15.56 0.07 -0.43
N GLN A 69 14.59 0.88 -0.87
CA GLN A 69 14.80 2.33 -1.01
C GLN A 69 14.91 3.02 0.35
N ILE A 70 14.08 2.64 1.33
CA ILE A 70 14.18 3.16 2.70
C ILE A 70 15.53 2.82 3.31
N GLU A 71 16.03 1.60 3.13
CA GLU A 71 17.34 1.16 3.64
C GLU A 71 18.51 1.99 3.09
N ARG A 72 18.35 2.56 1.89
CA ARG A 72 19.38 3.41 1.25
C ARG A 72 19.35 4.86 1.69
N LEU A 73 18.29 5.30 2.38
CA LEU A 73 18.22 6.68 2.89
C LEU A 73 19.30 6.90 3.94
N LYS A 74 19.99 8.04 3.85
CA LYS A 74 20.86 8.48 4.95
C LYS A 74 19.99 8.89 6.15
N GLU A 75 20.51 8.69 7.35
CA GLU A 75 19.77 9.00 8.58
C GLU A 75 19.31 10.46 8.64
N GLU A 76 20.13 11.40 8.16
CA GLU A 76 19.77 12.82 8.16
C GLU A 76 18.56 13.11 7.25
N GLN A 77 18.44 12.39 6.13
CA GLN A 77 17.32 12.53 5.19
C GLN A 77 15.98 12.12 5.81
N LEU A 78 15.99 11.24 6.82
CA LEU A 78 14.77 10.86 7.54
C LEU A 78 14.07 12.06 8.18
N PHE A 79 14.83 13.11 8.52
CA PHE A 79 14.32 14.31 9.19
C PHE A 79 14.09 15.49 8.25
N GLU A 80 14.46 15.38 6.98
CA GLU A 80 14.17 16.38 5.94
C GLU A 80 12.70 16.31 5.49
N ASP A 81 12.17 17.42 4.99
CA ASP A 81 10.80 17.49 4.47
C ASP A 81 10.58 16.48 3.32
N PHE A 82 9.48 15.74 3.38
CA PHE A 82 9.07 14.81 2.34
C PHE A 82 8.36 15.58 1.23
N THR A 83 9.07 15.94 0.17
CA THR A 83 8.58 16.74 -0.96
C THR A 83 8.07 18.13 -0.54
N ASP A 84 6.78 18.28 -0.29
CA ASP A 84 6.16 19.48 0.28
C ASP A 84 6.07 19.34 1.82
N PRO A 85 6.52 20.34 2.61
CA PRO A 85 6.52 20.29 4.08
C PRO A 85 5.17 19.91 4.73
N LYS A 86 4.04 20.15 4.03
CA LYS A 86 2.72 19.75 4.53
C LYS A 86 2.55 18.23 4.72
N TYR A 87 3.37 17.42 4.05
CA TYR A 87 3.37 15.95 4.19
C TYR A 87 4.27 15.44 5.31
N GLY A 88 4.93 16.35 6.06
CA GLY A 88 5.89 16.01 7.11
C GLY A 88 7.25 15.61 6.54
N ASN A 89 8.10 15.00 7.36
CA ASN A 89 9.40 14.50 6.94
C ASN A 89 9.35 13.04 6.45
N TYR A 90 10.44 12.56 5.84
CA TYR A 90 10.54 11.18 5.33
C TYR A 90 10.19 10.15 6.41
N PHE A 91 10.69 10.31 7.64
CA PHE A 91 10.38 9.43 8.76
C PHE A 91 8.87 9.35 9.03
N ARG A 92 8.20 10.51 9.17
CA ARG A 92 6.77 10.57 9.45
C ARG A 92 5.94 10.00 8.30
N ASN A 93 6.36 10.25 7.06
CA ASN A 93 5.70 9.72 5.87
C ASN A 93 5.77 8.18 5.83
N VAL A 94 6.97 7.62 5.90
CA VAL A 94 7.21 6.15 5.92
C VAL A 94 6.49 5.50 7.09
N HIS A 95 6.61 6.07 8.29
CA HIS A 95 5.95 5.53 9.49
C HIS A 95 4.42 5.61 9.38
N GLY A 96 3.88 6.63 8.71
CA GLY A 96 2.47 6.73 8.37
C GLY A 96 2.00 5.56 7.50
N ILE A 97 2.75 5.23 6.44
CA ILE A 97 2.46 4.09 5.56
C ILE A 97 2.52 2.77 6.32
N ILE A 98 3.53 2.58 7.19
CA ILE A 98 3.64 1.37 8.03
C ILE A 98 2.39 1.22 8.92
N LYS A 99 1.99 2.28 9.62
CA LYS A 99 0.80 2.26 10.48
C LYS A 99 -0.49 2.01 9.70
N HIS A 100 -0.64 2.67 8.55
CA HIS A 100 -1.78 2.50 7.67
C HIS A 100 -1.90 1.05 7.19
N THR A 101 -0.77 0.46 6.81
CA THR A 101 -0.69 -0.94 6.39
C THR A 101 -1.09 -1.89 7.51
N HIS A 102 -0.55 -1.72 8.72
CA HIS A 102 -0.90 -2.54 9.88
C HIS A 102 -2.39 -2.41 10.27
N TYR A 103 -2.94 -1.20 10.20
CA TYR A 103 -4.35 -0.95 10.46
C TYR A 103 -5.26 -1.77 9.53
N HIS A 104 -4.99 -1.73 8.22
CA HIS A 104 -5.77 -2.49 7.24
C HIS A 104 -5.54 -4.00 7.33
N LEU A 105 -4.31 -4.47 7.61
CA LEU A 105 -4.01 -5.87 7.94
C LEU A 105 -4.91 -6.40 9.07
N GLY A 106 -5.13 -5.60 10.12
CA GLY A 106 -6.09 -5.92 11.17
C GLY A 106 -7.52 -6.09 10.66
N GLN A 107 -7.98 -5.18 9.79
CA GLN A 107 -9.34 -5.25 9.21
C GLN A 107 -9.53 -6.52 8.36
N ILE A 108 -8.55 -6.89 7.54
CA ILE A 108 -8.60 -8.11 6.71
C ILE A 108 -8.68 -9.35 7.60
N ALA A 109 -7.87 -9.41 8.67
CA ALA A 109 -7.89 -10.52 9.61
C ALA A 109 -9.28 -10.67 10.26
N LEU A 110 -9.94 -9.56 10.63
CA LEU A 110 -11.30 -9.57 11.17
C LEU A 110 -12.33 -10.03 10.12
N ILE A 111 -12.23 -9.52 8.89
CA ILE A 111 -13.13 -9.92 7.80
C ILE A 111 -12.99 -11.42 7.50
N LYS A 112 -11.76 -11.96 7.41
CA LYS A 112 -11.53 -13.41 7.24
C LYS A 112 -12.25 -14.24 8.30
N LYS A 113 -12.19 -13.80 9.57
CA LYS A 113 -12.87 -14.45 10.69
C LYS A 113 -14.39 -14.40 10.57
N ILE A 114 -14.97 -13.23 10.26
CA ILE A 114 -16.42 -13.05 10.08
C ILE A 114 -16.95 -13.93 8.95
N LEU A 115 -16.17 -14.07 7.88
CA LEU A 115 -16.54 -14.82 6.70
C LEU A 115 -16.30 -16.34 6.81
N ASN A 116 -15.77 -16.83 7.94
CA ASN A 116 -15.36 -18.23 8.13
C ASN A 116 -14.46 -18.77 7.01
N VAL A 117 -13.60 -17.92 6.43
CA VAL A 117 -12.64 -18.35 5.41
C VAL A 117 -11.54 -19.15 6.11
N LYS A 118 -11.59 -20.48 6.00
CA LYS A 118 -10.47 -21.36 6.35
C LYS A 118 -9.35 -21.22 5.32
N GLU A 119 -8.10 -21.30 5.79
CA GLU A 119 -6.89 -21.26 4.96
C GLU A 119 -6.85 -22.40 3.94
#